data_AF-A0A7K4UIT7-F1
#
_entry.id   AF-A0A7K4UIT7-F1
#
_cell.length_a   1.000
_cell.length_b   1.000
_cell.length_c   1.000
_cell.angle_alpha   90.00
_cell.angle_beta   90.00
_cell.angle_gamma   90.00
#
_symmetry.space_group_name_H-M   'P 1'
#
loop_
_entity.id
_entity.type
_entity.pdbx_description
1 polymer ?
#
loop_
_entity_poly.entity_id
_entity_poly.type
_entity_poly.pdbx_seq_one_letter_code
_entity_poly.pdbx_strand_id
1 'polypeptide(L)'
;HCSFEFDLCGWKQDENDDFDWHLRTSSTRKLGIGPATDHTLQEPSGHYIFIKNSFFQLSGQKSRISSPVLSRKNKNCKVREGVVVEGTKDLISIIFYYHMYGAHIGSLIIYQRTTLKHEKILLNLTGNQGNFWQRKALTLSGDGDEDFQVVFEGIAGEGPRDGIALDDLTFSRDC
;
A
#
# COMPACT_ATOMS: atom_id res chain seq x y z
N HIS A 1 2.78 1.86 -11.87
CA HIS A 1 1.53 2.42 -11.31
C HIS A 1 0.52 1.28 -11.23
N CYS A 2 -0.22 1.20 -10.13
CA CYS A 2 -1.25 0.21 -9.91
C CYS A 2 -2.45 0.85 -9.20
N SER A 3 -3.55 0.99 -9.93
CA SER A 3 -4.83 1.50 -9.45
C SER A 3 -5.81 0.38 -9.08
N PHE A 4 -5.40 -0.88 -9.17
CA PHE A 4 -6.20 -2.06 -8.84
C PHE A 4 -7.50 -2.29 -9.65
N GLU A 5 -7.76 -1.51 -10.69
CA GLU A 5 -9.01 -1.60 -11.48
C GLU A 5 -9.22 -2.92 -12.24
N PHE A 6 -8.15 -3.67 -12.46
CA PHE A 6 -8.20 -4.93 -13.20
C PHE A 6 -7.57 -6.09 -12.43
N ASP A 7 -6.42 -5.87 -11.79
CA ASP A 7 -5.65 -6.86 -11.06
C ASP A 7 -4.71 -6.21 -10.04
N LEU A 8 -3.82 -7.01 -9.45
CA LEU A 8 -2.78 -6.53 -8.52
C LEU A 8 -1.55 -5.93 -9.25
N CYS A 9 -1.57 -5.75 -10.56
CA CYS A 9 -0.49 -5.16 -11.37
C CYS A 9 0.92 -5.77 -11.12
N GLY A 10 0.97 -7.05 -10.80
CA GLY A 10 2.20 -7.78 -10.46
C GLY A 10 2.67 -7.63 -9.00
N TRP A 11 1.95 -6.88 -8.16
CA TRP A 11 2.11 -6.96 -6.72
C TRP A 11 1.76 -8.37 -6.23
N LYS A 12 2.52 -8.87 -5.26
CA LYS A 12 2.42 -10.25 -4.76
C LYS A 12 2.10 -10.26 -3.27
N GLN A 13 1.04 -10.98 -2.93
CA GLN A 13 0.73 -11.38 -1.56
C GLN A 13 1.85 -12.25 -0.99
N ASP A 14 2.17 -12.08 0.29
CA ASP A 14 3.08 -12.98 1.00
C ASP A 14 2.31 -14.25 1.41
N GLU A 15 2.87 -15.42 1.21
CA GLU A 15 2.19 -16.69 1.52
C GLU A 15 2.43 -17.17 2.96
N ASN A 16 3.33 -16.50 3.68
CA ASN A 16 3.76 -16.87 5.03
C ASN A 16 3.29 -15.87 6.12
N ASP A 17 2.29 -15.05 5.81
CA ASP A 17 1.65 -14.16 6.78
C ASP A 17 0.34 -14.76 7.33
N ASP A 18 -0.43 -13.98 8.09
CA ASP A 18 -1.63 -14.49 8.74
C ASP A 18 -2.87 -14.47 7.83
N PHE A 19 -2.91 -13.56 6.85
CA PHE A 19 -4.02 -13.38 5.90
C PHE A 19 -3.64 -12.41 4.76
N ASP A 20 -4.55 -12.25 3.79
CA ASP A 20 -4.31 -11.45 2.58
C ASP A 20 -4.99 -10.07 2.52
N TRP A 21 -4.39 -9.18 1.74
CA TRP A 21 -5.06 -8.00 1.20
C TRP A 21 -6.07 -8.48 0.15
N HIS A 22 -7.29 -7.96 0.24
CA HIS A 22 -8.35 -8.35 -0.68
C HIS A 22 -8.65 -7.22 -1.66
N LEU A 23 -8.70 -7.56 -2.95
CA LEU A 23 -9.23 -6.67 -3.97
C LEU A 23 -10.73 -6.45 -3.70
N ARG A 24 -11.15 -5.19 -3.63
CA ARG A 24 -12.50 -4.82 -3.25
C ARG A 24 -13.04 -3.71 -4.15
N THR A 25 -14.29 -3.86 -4.57
CA THR A 25 -15.07 -2.80 -5.22
C THR A 25 -15.76 -1.91 -4.20
N SER A 26 -15.83 -0.61 -4.48
CA SER A 26 -16.50 0.38 -3.62
C SER A 26 -17.98 0.06 -3.35
N SER A 27 -18.68 -0.47 -4.34
CA SER A 27 -20.10 -0.88 -4.28
C SER A 27 -20.39 -2.00 -3.27
N THR A 28 -19.38 -2.78 -2.86
CA THR A 28 -19.55 -3.84 -1.84
C THR A 28 -19.52 -3.31 -0.41
N ARG A 29 -19.60 -1.99 -0.20
CA ARG A 29 -19.74 -1.33 1.11
C ARG A 29 -21.06 -1.69 1.80
N LYS A 30 -21.16 -2.92 2.29
CA LYS A 30 -22.17 -3.29 3.28
C LYS A 30 -21.72 -2.71 4.63
N LEU A 31 -22.51 -1.77 5.17
CA LEU A 31 -22.43 -1.25 6.56
C LEU A 31 -21.42 -0.13 6.86
N GLY A 32 -21.06 0.72 5.89
CA GLY A 32 -20.24 1.92 6.19
C GLY A 32 -18.74 1.64 6.40
N ILE A 33 -18.29 0.41 6.15
CA ILE A 33 -16.93 -0.07 6.38
C ILE A 33 -16.02 0.28 5.20
N GLY A 34 -14.95 1.05 5.47
CA GLY A 34 -14.02 1.52 4.45
C GLY A 34 -14.52 2.74 3.67
N PRO A 35 -13.72 3.22 2.70
CA PRO A 35 -14.02 4.44 1.93
C PRO A 35 -15.29 4.27 1.08
N ALA A 36 -15.97 5.40 0.81
CA ALA A 36 -17.23 5.43 0.08
C ALA A 36 -17.06 5.13 -1.43
N THR A 37 -15.92 5.55 -1.98
CA THR A 37 -15.49 5.35 -3.36
C THR A 37 -14.00 5.02 -3.36
N ASP A 38 -13.50 4.44 -4.44
CA ASP A 38 -12.08 4.29 -4.69
C ASP A 38 -11.46 5.67 -4.93
N HIS A 39 -10.14 5.75 -4.89
CA HIS A 39 -9.47 7.02 -5.12
C HIS A 39 -9.40 7.38 -6.62
N THR A 40 -9.20 6.36 -7.47
CA THR A 40 -8.91 6.50 -8.90
C THR A 40 -10.08 7.08 -9.69
N LEU A 41 -11.22 6.39 -9.69
CA LEU A 41 -12.43 6.70 -10.45
C LEU A 41 -13.40 7.55 -9.64
N GLN A 42 -13.33 7.49 -8.31
CA GLN A 42 -14.30 8.12 -7.40
C GLN A 42 -15.74 7.66 -7.68
N GLU A 43 -15.89 6.40 -8.10
CA GLU A 43 -17.16 5.80 -8.45
C GLU A 43 -17.41 4.51 -7.65
N PRO A 44 -18.67 4.05 -7.51
CA PRO A 44 -18.96 2.78 -6.82
C PRO A 44 -18.36 1.55 -7.51
N SER A 45 -17.99 1.65 -8.78
CA SER A 45 -17.38 0.59 -9.59
C SER A 45 -15.88 0.44 -9.37
N GLY A 46 -15.19 1.46 -8.88
CA GLY A 46 -13.73 1.42 -8.76
C GLY A 46 -13.23 0.53 -7.64
N HIS A 47 -11.94 0.19 -7.74
CA HIS A 47 -11.31 -0.87 -6.96
C HIS A 47 -10.18 -0.33 -6.09
N TYR A 48 -9.96 -1.00 -4.97
CA TYR A 48 -8.81 -0.79 -4.11
C TYR A 48 -8.49 -2.09 -3.37
N ILE A 49 -7.30 -2.20 -2.79
CA ILE A 49 -7.00 -3.31 -1.89
C ILE A 49 -7.35 -2.94 -0.45
N PHE A 50 -7.85 -3.91 0.30
CA PHE A 50 -8.38 -3.68 1.64
C PHE A 50 -8.09 -4.85 2.56
N ILE A 51 -7.71 -4.52 3.79
CA ILE A 51 -7.74 -5.45 4.91
C ILE A 51 -9.05 -5.26 5.65
N LYS A 52 -9.89 -6.30 5.64
CA LYS A 52 -11.14 -6.32 6.39
C LYS A 52 -10.92 -6.97 7.74
N ASN A 53 -11.02 -6.20 8.83
CA ASN A 53 -11.10 -6.79 10.15
C ASN A 53 -12.40 -7.62 10.25
N SER A 54 -12.25 -8.94 10.20
CA SER A 54 -13.36 -9.89 10.30
C SER A 54 -13.54 -10.33 11.75
N PHE A 55 -14.72 -10.85 12.10
CA PHE A 55 -14.96 -11.43 13.43
C PHE A 55 -13.98 -12.56 13.79
N PHE A 56 -13.31 -13.16 12.80
CA PHE A 56 -12.34 -14.24 12.97
C PHE A 56 -10.88 -13.77 12.93
N GLN A 57 -10.64 -12.50 12.59
CA GLN A 57 -9.29 -11.97 12.63
C GLN A 57 -8.94 -11.52 14.04
N LEU A 58 -7.81 -12.02 14.52
CA LEU A 58 -7.28 -11.65 15.83
C LEU A 58 -6.46 -10.36 15.69
N SER A 59 -6.61 -9.49 16.69
CA SER A 59 -5.78 -8.29 16.80
C SER A 59 -4.30 -8.68 16.71
N GLY A 60 -3.54 -7.94 15.91
CA GLY A 60 -2.11 -8.17 15.71
C GLY A 60 -1.76 -9.10 14.54
N GLN A 61 -2.74 -9.75 13.90
CA GLN A 61 -2.48 -10.51 12.67
C GLN A 61 -2.00 -9.58 11.54
N LYS A 62 -1.14 -10.12 10.68
CA LYS A 62 -0.45 -9.37 9.63
C LYS A 62 -0.83 -9.85 8.24
N SER A 63 -0.92 -8.90 7.32
CA SER A 63 -1.00 -9.14 5.89
C SER A 63 0.00 -8.29 5.13
N ARG A 64 0.72 -8.89 4.19
CA ARG A 64 1.81 -8.28 3.45
C ARG A 64 1.57 -8.42 1.96
N ILE A 65 1.75 -7.30 1.25
CA ILE A 65 1.82 -7.27 -0.21
C ILE A 65 3.13 -6.59 -0.63
N SER A 66 3.81 -7.16 -1.61
CA SER A 66 5.12 -6.71 -2.07
C SER A 66 5.11 -6.32 -3.54
N SER A 67 5.84 -5.26 -3.88
CA SER A 67 6.00 -4.82 -5.26
C SER A 67 6.80 -5.84 -6.07
N PRO A 68 6.77 -5.77 -7.41
CA PRO A 68 7.84 -6.33 -8.23
C PRO A 68 9.22 -5.83 -7.76
N VAL A 69 10.26 -6.60 -8.08
CA VAL A 69 11.64 -6.22 -7.76
C VAL A 69 12.05 -5.02 -8.61
N LEU A 70 12.49 -3.95 -7.96
CA LEU A 70 13.02 -2.76 -8.59
C LEU A 70 14.55 -2.86 -8.65
N SER A 71 15.09 -2.80 -9.86
CA SER A 71 16.54 -2.82 -10.05
C SER A 71 17.14 -1.42 -10.11
N ARG A 72 18.07 -1.11 -9.19
CA ARG A 72 18.83 0.15 -9.22
C ARG A 72 19.84 0.20 -10.36
N LYS A 73 20.33 -0.96 -10.82
CA LYS A 73 21.30 -1.04 -11.92
C LYS A 73 20.67 -0.73 -13.28
N ASN A 74 19.33 -0.72 -13.36
CA ASN A 74 18.63 -0.39 -14.58
C ASN A 74 18.78 1.10 -14.91
N LYS A 75 19.80 1.45 -15.69
CA LYS A 75 20.05 2.82 -16.17
C LYS A 75 18.94 3.36 -17.08
N ASN A 76 18.02 2.50 -17.54
CA ASN A 76 16.88 2.89 -18.36
C ASN A 76 15.67 3.34 -17.53
N CYS A 77 15.79 3.45 -16.20
CA CYS A 77 14.73 3.99 -15.36
C CYS A 77 14.33 5.40 -15.79
N LYS A 78 13.11 5.57 -16.31
CA LYS A 78 12.60 6.89 -16.70
C LYS A 78 11.77 7.47 -15.57
N VAL A 79 11.92 8.77 -15.31
CA VAL A 79 11.01 9.49 -14.41
C VAL A 79 9.62 9.47 -15.02
N ARG A 80 8.62 9.06 -14.24
CA ARG A 80 7.22 9.16 -14.65
C ARG A 80 6.82 10.64 -14.69
N GLU A 81 6.38 11.09 -15.86
CA GLU A 81 5.87 12.45 -16.04
C GLU A 81 4.68 12.70 -15.11
N GLY A 82 4.64 13.87 -14.47
CA GLY A 82 3.61 14.21 -13.47
C GLY A 82 3.83 13.61 -12.07
N VAL A 83 4.84 12.77 -11.87
CA VAL A 83 5.19 12.13 -10.58
C VAL A 83 6.53 12.69 -10.07
N VAL A 84 6.68 14.01 -10.11
CA VAL A 84 7.87 14.69 -9.59
C VAL A 84 7.63 15.06 -8.14
N VAL A 85 8.42 14.49 -7.23
CA VAL A 85 8.50 14.98 -5.86
C VAL A 85 9.57 16.09 -5.84
N GLU A 86 9.17 17.28 -5.40
CA GLU A 86 10.04 18.46 -5.41
C GLU A 86 11.29 18.20 -4.55
N GLY A 87 12.47 18.53 -5.07
CA GLY A 87 13.75 18.27 -4.40
C GLY A 87 14.31 16.84 -4.53
N THR A 88 13.64 15.91 -5.22
CA THR A 88 14.09 14.50 -5.33
C THR A 88 14.30 14.01 -6.76
N LYS A 89 14.74 14.89 -7.67
CA LYS A 89 14.86 14.61 -9.12
C LYS A 89 15.62 13.31 -9.44
N ASP A 90 16.54 12.92 -8.55
CA ASP A 90 17.37 11.72 -8.68
C ASP A 90 16.97 10.52 -7.80
N LEU A 91 15.96 10.66 -6.92
CA LEU A 91 15.56 9.61 -5.98
C LEU A 91 14.30 8.88 -6.45
N ILE A 92 14.31 7.55 -6.29
CA ILE A 92 13.11 6.74 -6.47
C ILE A 92 12.19 6.97 -5.26
N SER A 93 10.92 7.25 -5.50
CA SER A 93 9.92 7.40 -4.46
C SER A 93 8.72 6.51 -4.76
N ILE A 94 8.03 6.04 -3.72
CA ILE A 94 6.72 5.40 -3.83
C ILE A 94 5.65 6.39 -3.35
N ILE A 95 4.64 6.60 -4.18
CA ILE A 95 3.46 7.42 -3.88
C ILE A 95 2.26 6.49 -3.84
N PHE A 96 1.38 6.72 -2.88
CA PHE A 96 0.19 5.90 -2.70
C PHE A 96 -0.88 6.69 -1.96
N TYR A 97 -2.11 6.18 -2.05
CA TYR A 97 -3.24 6.67 -1.29
C TYR A 97 -3.67 5.63 -0.28
N TYR A 98 -4.06 6.08 0.90
CA TYR A 98 -4.52 5.21 1.98
C TYR A 98 -5.75 5.80 2.66
N HIS A 99 -6.59 4.92 3.21
CA HIS A 99 -7.72 5.29 4.06
C HIS A 99 -7.69 4.42 5.31
N MET A 100 -7.72 5.08 6.48
CA MET A 100 -7.63 4.46 7.80
C MET A 100 -8.58 5.19 8.74
N TYR A 101 -9.80 4.68 8.90
CA TYR A 101 -10.84 5.30 9.71
C TYR A 101 -11.64 4.27 10.51
N GLY A 102 -11.76 4.51 11.81
CA GLY A 102 -12.40 3.60 12.76
C GLY A 102 -11.82 3.78 14.16
N ALA A 103 -12.53 3.28 15.17
CA ALA A 103 -12.09 3.42 16.57
C ALA A 103 -10.95 2.47 16.92
N HIS A 104 -10.85 1.35 16.20
CA HIS A 104 -9.95 0.26 16.50
C HIS A 104 -9.10 -0.14 15.28
N ILE A 105 -8.79 0.83 14.42
CA ILE A 105 -7.89 0.64 13.30
C ILE A 105 -6.53 0.17 13.81
N GLY A 106 -5.98 -0.86 13.18
CA GLY A 106 -4.65 -1.36 13.48
C GLY A 106 -3.55 -0.46 12.92
N SER A 107 -2.53 -1.07 12.29
CA SER A 107 -1.38 -0.32 11.78
C SER A 107 -1.08 -0.61 10.32
N LEU A 108 -0.56 0.38 9.61
CA LEU A 108 0.03 0.25 8.29
C LEU A 108 1.54 0.54 8.41
N ILE A 109 2.36 -0.46 8.15
CA ILE A 109 3.82 -0.35 8.14
C ILE A 109 4.31 -0.57 6.72
N ILE A 110 5.19 0.32 6.24
CA ILE A 110 5.79 0.21 4.92
C ILE A 110 7.27 -0.03 5.08
N TYR A 111 7.75 -1.07 4.41
CA TYR A 111 9.15 -1.46 4.41
C TYR A 111 9.76 -1.31 3.02
N GLN A 112 11.04 -0.95 3.00
CA GLN A 112 11.91 -1.29 1.89
C GLN A 112 12.62 -2.61 2.22
N ARG A 113 12.49 -3.60 1.35
CA ARG A 113 13.05 -4.94 1.53
C ARG A 113 14.08 -5.21 0.44
N THR A 114 15.34 -5.47 0.79
CA THR A 114 16.37 -5.88 -0.20
C THR A 114 16.14 -7.32 -0.66
N THR A 115 16.76 -7.73 -1.77
CA THR A 115 16.72 -9.13 -2.23
C THR A 115 17.33 -10.11 -1.20
N LEU A 116 18.24 -9.64 -0.34
CA LEU A 116 18.77 -10.36 0.82
C LEU A 116 17.82 -10.39 2.03
N LYS A 117 16.58 -9.92 1.86
CA LYS A 117 15.53 -9.88 2.90
C LYS A 117 15.84 -8.98 4.09
N HIS A 118 16.76 -8.02 3.95
CA HIS A 118 16.90 -6.95 4.94
C HIS A 118 15.75 -5.96 4.80
N GLU A 119 15.10 -5.60 5.91
CA GLU A 119 13.93 -4.73 5.92
C GLU A 119 14.21 -3.43 6.68
N LYS A 120 13.98 -2.31 6.01
CA LYS A 120 14.03 -0.97 6.59
C LYS A 120 12.62 -0.39 6.64
N ILE A 121 12.18 0.05 7.82
CA ILE A 121 10.90 0.76 7.97
C ILE A 121 11.02 2.14 7.30
N LEU A 122 10.08 2.44 6.40
CA LEU A 122 9.92 3.74 5.76
C LEU A 122 8.81 4.57 6.41
N LEU A 123 7.76 3.90 6.87
CA LEU A 123 6.59 4.54 7.48
C LEU A 123 5.91 3.56 8.45
N ASN A 124 5.36 4.10 9.54
CA ASN A 124 4.47 3.39 10.45
C ASN A 124 3.31 4.32 10.82
N LEU A 125 2.09 3.96 10.44
CA LEU A 125 0.85 4.66 10.79
C LEU A 125 0.00 3.74 11.65
N THR A 126 -0.57 4.25 12.73
CA THR A 126 -1.41 3.47 13.65
C THR A 126 -2.69 4.21 13.96
N GLY A 127 -3.80 3.49 14.08
CA GLY A 127 -5.08 4.04 14.49
C GLY A 127 -5.75 4.91 13.43
N ASN A 128 -6.73 5.68 13.86
CA ASN A 128 -7.52 6.54 12.99
C ASN A 128 -6.67 7.67 12.39
N GLN A 129 -6.68 7.80 11.07
CA GLN A 129 -6.00 8.85 10.33
C GLN A 129 -6.99 9.86 9.72
N GLY A 130 -8.28 9.55 9.66
CA GLY A 130 -9.34 10.40 9.13
C GLY A 130 -10.19 9.70 8.07
N ASN A 131 -11.45 10.12 7.93
CA ASN A 131 -12.41 9.52 7.00
C ASN A 131 -12.30 10.08 5.57
N PHE A 132 -11.12 10.05 5.00
CA PHE A 132 -10.84 10.50 3.63
C PHE A 132 -9.54 9.85 3.12
N TRP A 133 -9.42 9.73 1.80
CA TRP A 133 -8.18 9.26 1.18
C TRP A 133 -7.05 10.24 1.44
N GLN A 134 -5.91 9.72 1.87
CA GLN A 134 -4.71 10.50 2.14
C GLN A 134 -3.57 10.07 1.25
N ARG A 135 -2.85 11.06 0.72
CA ARG A 135 -1.68 10.84 -0.13
C ARG A 135 -0.40 10.78 0.70
N LYS A 136 0.47 9.81 0.42
CA LYS A 136 1.85 9.78 0.93
C LYS A 136 2.84 9.63 -0.21
N ALA A 137 4.01 10.21 -0.01
CA ALA A 137 5.18 10.04 -0.86
C ALA A 137 6.36 9.67 0.05
N LEU A 138 6.97 8.51 -0.20
CA LEU A 138 8.12 8.03 0.57
C LEU A 138 9.32 7.90 -0.34
N THR A 139 10.43 8.51 0.06
CA THR A 139 11.71 8.36 -0.62
C THR A 139 12.33 7.01 -0.29
N LEU A 140 12.71 6.26 -1.32
CA LEU A 140 13.36 4.97 -1.19
C LEU A 140 14.86 5.19 -1.06
N SER A 141 15.43 4.64 0.02
CA SER A 141 16.85 4.82 0.34
C SER A 141 17.67 3.86 -0.50
N GLY A 142 18.83 4.29 -1.00
CA GLY A 142 19.76 3.35 -1.63
C GLY A 142 20.66 2.69 -0.60
N ASP A 143 20.30 1.53 -0.05
CA ASP A 143 21.26 0.68 0.68
C ASP A 143 22.18 -0.06 -0.33
N GLY A 144 22.92 0.70 -1.15
CA GLY A 144 23.84 0.16 -2.16
C GLY A 144 23.22 -0.20 -3.53
N ASP A 145 23.97 -0.92 -4.37
CA ASP A 145 23.56 -1.34 -5.73
C ASP A 145 22.59 -2.53 -5.74
N GLU A 146 21.98 -2.83 -4.60
CA GLU A 146 21.06 -3.96 -4.45
C GLU A 146 19.67 -3.62 -4.96
N ASP A 147 19.07 -4.63 -5.60
CA ASP A 147 17.67 -4.59 -5.99
C ASP A 147 16.79 -4.72 -4.73
N PHE A 148 15.61 -4.13 -4.77
CA PHE A 148 14.71 -4.10 -3.61
C PHE A 148 13.23 -4.16 -4.01
N GLN A 149 12.38 -4.39 -3.02
CA GLN A 149 10.93 -4.33 -3.12
C GLN A 149 10.40 -3.32 -2.09
N VAL A 150 9.21 -2.77 -2.34
CA VAL A 150 8.42 -2.11 -1.30
C VAL A 150 7.39 -3.09 -0.78
N VAL A 151 7.25 -3.19 0.54
CA VAL A 151 6.30 -4.08 1.20
C VAL A 151 5.34 -3.26 2.03
N PHE A 152 4.04 -3.43 1.79
CA PHE A 152 2.97 -2.87 2.60
C PHE A 152 2.47 -3.95 3.54
N GLU A 153 2.69 -3.76 4.84
CA GLU A 153 2.21 -4.63 5.90
C GLU A 153 1.06 -3.94 6.62
N GLY A 154 -0.13 -4.54 6.57
CA GLY A 154 -1.24 -4.12 7.40
C GLY A 154 -1.39 -5.07 8.58
N ILE A 155 -1.56 -4.48 9.76
CA ILE A 155 -1.77 -5.17 11.02
C ILE A 155 -3.23 -4.95 11.41
N ALA A 156 -3.96 -6.05 11.62
CA ALA A 156 -5.34 -6.01 12.07
C ALA A 156 -5.44 -5.38 13.47
N GLY A 157 -6.40 -4.47 13.64
CA GLY A 157 -6.70 -3.88 14.93
C GLY A 157 -7.74 -4.70 15.72
N GLU A 158 -8.36 -4.10 16.72
CA GLU A 158 -9.38 -4.77 17.53
C GLU A 158 -10.77 -4.61 16.91
N GLY A 159 -11.65 -5.59 17.07
CA GLY A 159 -13.07 -5.43 16.76
C GLY A 159 -13.47 -5.45 15.26
N PRO A 160 -14.72 -5.82 14.98
CA PRO A 160 -15.22 -5.92 13.62
C PRO A 160 -15.46 -4.51 13.04
N ARG A 161 -15.39 -4.38 11.71
CA ARG A 161 -15.87 -3.22 10.91
C ARG A 161 -14.88 -2.08 10.66
N ASP A 162 -13.65 -2.19 11.13
CA ASP A 162 -12.58 -1.26 10.82
C ASP A 162 -11.60 -1.91 9.84
N GLY A 163 -10.89 -1.13 9.01
CA GLY A 163 -9.94 -1.69 8.06
C GLY A 163 -9.10 -0.65 7.35
N ILE A 164 -8.05 -1.11 6.71
CA ILE A 164 -7.05 -0.28 6.02
C ILE A 164 -7.25 -0.49 4.53
N ALA A 165 -7.42 0.60 3.78
CA ALA A 165 -7.47 0.57 2.33
C ALA A 165 -6.23 1.22 1.72
N LEU A 166 -5.76 0.69 0.59
CA LEU A 166 -4.69 1.25 -0.23
C LEU A 166 -5.14 1.32 -1.68
N ASP A 167 -4.72 2.38 -2.35
CA ASP A 167 -5.01 2.62 -3.77
C ASP A 167 -3.86 3.39 -4.45
N ASP A 168 -3.82 3.35 -5.78
CA ASP A 168 -2.95 4.17 -6.63
C ASP A 168 -1.44 4.06 -6.33
N LEU A 169 -0.93 2.83 -6.14
CA LEU A 169 0.48 2.57 -5.83
C LEU A 169 1.38 2.91 -7.02
N THR A 170 2.21 3.93 -6.87
CA THR A 170 2.94 4.55 -7.98
C THR A 170 4.38 4.88 -7.63
N PHE A 171 5.33 4.22 -8.31
CA PHE A 171 6.72 4.64 -8.26
C PHE A 171 6.96 5.90 -9.09
N SER A 172 7.82 6.80 -8.62
CA SER A 172 8.23 8.01 -9.36
C SER A 172 9.05 7.70 -10.62
N ARG A 173 9.54 6.47 -10.75
CA ARG A 173 10.28 5.98 -11.91
C ARG A 173 9.73 4.65 -12.39
N ASP A 174 9.76 4.45 -13.70
CA ASP A 174 9.54 3.15 -14.33
C ASP A 174 10.87 2.47 -14.58
N CYS A 175 11.08 1.40 -13.81
CA CYS A 175 12.19 0.47 -13.85
C CYS A 175 11.59 -0.95 -13.95
#